data_AF-A0A6N1V946-F1
#
_entry.id   AF-A0A6N1V946-F1
#
_cell.length_a   1.000
_cell.length_b   1.000
_cell.length_c   1.000
_cell.angle_alpha   90.00
_cell.angle_beta   90.00
_cell.angle_gamma   90.00
#
_symmetry.space_group_name_H-M   'P 1'
#
loop_
_entity.id
_entity.type
_entity.pdbx_description
1 polymer ?
#
loop_
_entity_poly.entity_id
_entity_poly.type
_entity_poly.pdbx_seq_one_letter_code
_entity_poly.pdbx_strand_id
1 'polypeptide(L)' 'MAERNHTLISTIGNMIAGVGASISVAREVNRIYNTPESAFRARGTTRDAAVRAAVKRL' A
#
# COMPACT_ATOMS: atom_id res chain seq x y z
N MET A 1 -29.18 21.58 4.14
CA MET A 1 -28.74 20.62 3.09
C MET A 1 -27.23 20.69 2.78
N ALA A 2 -26.50 21.74 3.15
CA ALA A 2 -25.05 21.87 2.87
C ALA A 2 -24.14 20.95 3.72
N GLU A 3 -24.46 20.70 4.99
CA GLU A 3 -23.62 19.87 5.87
C GLU A 3 -23.51 18.40 5.43
N ARG A 4 -24.61 17.79 4.96
CA ARG A 4 -24.62 16.42 4.44
C ARG A 4 -23.74 16.26 3.18
N ASN A 5 -23.67 17.28 2.32
CA ASN A 5 -22.80 17.25 1.14
C ASN A 5 -21.32 17.30 1.50
N HIS A 6 -20.95 18.09 2.51
CA HIS A 6 -19.57 18.14 3.00
C HIS A 6 -19.12 16.80 3.60
N THR A 7 -20.01 16.12 4.34
CA THR A 7 -19.68 14.79 4.90
C THR A 7 -19.49 13.74 3.80
N LEU A 8 -20.39 13.67 2.82
CA LEU A 8 -20.29 12.72 1.71
C LEU A 8 -19.04 12.90 0.85
N ILE A 9 -18.67 14.15 0.52
CA ILE A 9 -17.45 14.44 -0.24
C ILE A 9 -16.21 14.05 0.58
N SER A 10 -16.21 14.30 1.89
CA SER A 10 -15.10 13.90 2.77
C SER A 10 -14.95 12.37 2.88
N THR A 11 -16.06 11.64 2.96
CA THR A 11 -16.07 10.17 2.98
C THR A 11 -15.56 9.61 1.66
N ILE A 12 -16.02 10.14 0.52
CA ILE A 12 -15.56 9.70 -0.81
C ILE A 12 -14.07 10.02 -1.00
N GLY A 13 -13.62 11.21 -0.59
CA GLY A 13 -12.20 11.58 -0.62
C GLY A 13 -11.32 10.65 0.21
N ASN A 14 -11.76 10.30 1.43
CA ASN A 14 -11.06 9.36 2.29
C ASN A 14 -11.08 7.91 1.74
N MET A 15 -12.18 7.49 1.11
CA MET A 15 -12.26 6.19 0.45
C MET A 15 -11.33 6.11 -0.76
N ILE A 16 -11.27 7.15 -1.59
CA ILE A 16 -10.35 7.20 -2.74
C ILE A 16 -8.90 7.21 -2.27
N ALA A 17 -8.58 7.97 -1.22
CA ALA A 17 -7.25 7.96 -0.61
C ALA A 17 -6.87 6.57 -0.06
N GLY A 18 -7.80 5.90 0.63
CA GLY A 18 -7.62 4.53 1.14
C GLY A 18 -7.42 3.49 0.03
N VAL A 19 -8.23 3.56 -1.04
CA VAL A 19 -8.09 2.69 -2.21
C VAL A 19 -6.77 2.93 -2.94
N GLY A 20 -6.35 4.19 -3.09
CA GLY A 20 -5.07 4.55 -3.68
C GLY A 20 -3.89 3.97 -2.90
N ALA A 21 -3.92 4.04 -1.56
CA ALA A 21 -2.92 3.43 -0.70
C ALA A 21 -2.89 1.91 -0.83
N SER A 22 -4.05 1.25 -0.84
CA SER A 22 -4.15 -0.22 -1.03
C SER A 22 -3.61 -0.66 -2.40
N ILE A 23 -3.94 0.05 -3.48
CA ILE A 23 -3.42 -0.24 -4.82
C ILE A 23 -1.90 -0.05 -4.88
N SER A 24 -1.37 0.99 -4.23
CA SER A 24 0.07 1.24 -4.16
C SER A 24 0.80 0.08 -3.47
N VAL A 25 0.30 -0.36 -2.31
CA VAL A 25 0.86 -1.51 -1.59
C VAL A 25 0.74 -2.80 -2.39
N ALA A 26 -0.39 -3.04 -3.07
CA ALA A 26 -0.55 -4.21 -3.94
C ALA A 26 0.48 -4.24 -5.08
N ARG A 27 0.82 -3.08 -5.67
CA ARG A 27 1.89 -2.99 -6.69
C ARG A 27 3.27 -3.24 -6.07
N GLU A 28 3.53 -2.70 -4.89
CA GLU A 28 4.81 -2.87 -4.20
C GLU A 28 5.04 -4.33 -3.80
N VAL A 29 4.01 -4.99 -3.26
CA VAL A 29 4.02 -6.42 -2.93
C VAL A 29 4.23 -7.27 -4.19
N ASN A 30 3.51 -6.99 -5.29
CA ASN A 30 3.74 -7.68 -6.56
C ASN A 30 5.18 -7.51 -7.08
N ARG A 31 5.76 -6.31 -6.93
CA ARG A 31 7.15 -6.06 -7.31
C ARG A 31 8.13 -6.87 -6.45
N ILE A 32 7.85 -7.00 -5.15
CA ILE A 32 8.64 -7.80 -4.22
C ILE A 32 8.59 -9.28 -4.59
N TYR A 33 7.41 -9.82 -4.92
CA TYR A 33 7.26 -11.21 -5.36
C TYR A 33 7.94 -11.51 -6.70
N ASN A 34 7.94 -10.55 -7.63
CA ASN A 34 8.67 -10.67 -8.90
C ASN A 34 10.19 -10.50 -8.75
N THR A 35 10.68 -10.12 -7.57
CA THR A 35 12.12 -9.98 -7.32
C THR A 35 12.70 -11.30 -6.79
N PRO A 36 13.85 -11.79 -7.33
CA PRO A 36 14.47 -13.01 -6.86
C PRO A 36 15.00 -12.89 -5.43
N GLU A 37 14.95 -13.98 -4.65
CA GLU A 37 15.38 -14.00 -3.23
C GLU A 37 16.85 -13.57 -3.04
N SER A 38 17.70 -13.84 -4.04
CA SER A 38 19.11 -13.44 -4.04
C SER A 38 19.31 -11.92 -3.93
N ALA A 39 18.42 -11.11 -4.52
CA ALA A 39 18.49 -9.67 -4.44
C ALA A 39 18.18 -9.13 -3.02
N PHE A 40 17.32 -9.84 -2.28
CA PHE A 40 17.04 -9.52 -0.87
C PHE A 40 18.21 -9.93 0.02
N ARG A 41 18.74 -11.15 -0.19
CA ARG A 41 19.92 -11.64 0.55
C ARG A 41 21.15 -10.75 0.35
N ALA A 42 21.38 -10.27 -0.87
CA ALA A 42 22.47 -9.33 -1.16
C ALA A 42 22.34 -8.00 -0.40
N ARG A 43 21.12 -7.62 0.00
CA ARG A 43 20.82 -6.43 0.81
C ARG A 43 20.75 -6.73 2.31
N GLY A 44 21.09 -7.95 2.74
CA GLY A 44 21.00 -8.38 4.14
C GLY A 44 19.56 -8.46 4.66
N THR A 45 18.57 -8.66 3.78
CA THR A 45 17.16 -8.76 4.14
C THR A 45 16.51 -10.00 3.53
N THR A 46 15.22 -10.21 3.81
CA THR A 46 14.41 -11.30 3.24
C THR A 46 13.22 -10.74 2.49
N ARG A 47 12.68 -11.52 1.55
CA ARG A 47 11.43 -11.15 0.88
C ARG A 47 10.28 -10.93 1.87
N ASP A 48 10.15 -11.77 2.90
CA ASP A 48 9.12 -11.62 3.94
C ASP A 48 9.23 -10.27 4.66
N ALA A 49 10.45 -9.88 5.04
CA ALA A 49 10.69 -8.59 5.69
C ALA A 49 10.31 -7.41 4.78
N ALA A 50 10.59 -7.51 3.48
CA ALA A 50 10.20 -6.50 2.50
C ALA A 50 8.67 -6.42 2.32
N VAL A 51 7.97 -7.56 2.23
CA VAL A 51 6.49 -7.60 2.17
C VAL A 51 5.90 -6.99 3.44
N ARG A 52 6.40 -7.39 4.62
CA ARG A 52 5.94 -6.87 5.91
C ARG A 52 6.15 -5.35 6.01
N ALA A 53 7.29 -4.84 5.53
CA ALA A 53 7.56 -3.41 5.49
C ALA A 53 6.60 -2.66 4.55
N ALA A 54 6.27 -3.24 3.39
CA ALA A 54 5.30 -2.65 2.45
C ALA A 54 3.88 -2.62 3.06
N VAL A 55 3.45 -3.68 3.74
CA VAL A 55 2.13 -3.75 4.38
C VAL A 55 2.03 -2.82 5.59
N LYS A 56 3.11 -2.65 6.39
CA LYS A 56 3.13 -1.74 7.54
C LYS A 56 2.98 -0.26 7.17
N ARG A 57 3.10 0.10 5.89
CA ARG A 57 2.90 1.49 5.41
C ARG A 57 1.43 1.84 5.14
N LEU A 58 0.51 0.88 5.22
CA LEU A 58 -0.94 1.11 5.31
C LEU A 58 -1.31 1.50 6.75
#